data_AF-A0A0S7XVY7-F1
#
_entry.id   AF-A0A0S7XVY7-F1
#
_cell.length_a   1.000
_cell.length_b   1.000
_cell.length_c   1.000
_cell.angle_alpha   90.00
_cell.angle_beta   90.00
_cell.angle_gamma   90.00
#
_symmetry.space_group_name_H-M   'P 1'
#
loop_
_entity.id
_entity.type
_entity.pdbx_description
1 polymer ?
#
loop_
_entity_poly.entity_id
_entity_poly.type
_entity_poly.pdbx_seq_one_letter_code
_entity_poly.pdbx_strand_id
1 'polypeptide(L)'
;MYKKILLLVVMLTLVSSASGAVFYSWTGAAGDGLWSTADNWFPAGPPPHDSGNVGLSDSTYGWTITIPAGYTADCTFGEDYGTIFGPEWGMKLDISGSLTYKWYIAPVQNDPSGPRSEINMYSGSSIYGAEGIAIGDNWWFSAPYVTMNMYDGSSVDINWLWVGGHLNLYGGTMDVSGGVEMSVNVEDYLTKVDIWTGTLILPADFTDEVEDWIERGILLAYGCTPGNSPLIIIDTEINPGRTTVTAVPEPSTMALLCLGGLALIRRKRS
;
A
#
# COMPACT_ATOMS: atom_id res chain seq x y z
N MET A 1 -5.73 59.64 -14.17
CA MET A 1 -5.28 58.50 -14.99
C MET A 1 -4.56 57.42 -14.17
N TYR A 2 -3.58 57.78 -13.32
CA TYR A 2 -2.80 56.84 -12.49
C TYR A 2 -3.60 55.86 -11.61
N LYS A 3 -4.72 56.27 -10.99
CA LYS A 3 -5.54 55.38 -10.14
C LYS A 3 -6.19 54.20 -10.90
N LYS A 4 -6.48 54.35 -12.19
CA LYS A 4 -7.09 53.28 -13.02
C LYS A 4 -6.05 52.27 -13.50
N ILE A 5 -4.80 52.71 -13.70
CA ILE A 5 -3.68 51.85 -14.12
C ILE A 5 -3.23 50.96 -12.94
N LEU A 6 -3.16 51.52 -11.72
CA LEU A 6 -2.81 50.74 -10.52
C LEU A 6 -3.81 49.60 -10.26
N LEU A 7 -5.12 49.87 -10.41
CA LEU A 7 -6.16 48.85 -10.22
C LEU A 7 -6.03 47.71 -11.25
N LEU A 8 -5.70 48.03 -12.50
CA LEU A 8 -5.52 47.05 -13.58
C LEU A 8 -4.29 46.17 -13.33
N VAL A 9 -3.18 46.75 -12.88
CA VAL A 9 -1.95 46.01 -12.55
C VAL A 9 -2.17 45.07 -11.37
N VAL A 10 -2.88 45.52 -10.31
CA VAL A 10 -3.21 44.67 -9.16
C VAL A 10 -4.14 43.50 -9.56
N MET A 11 -5.12 43.73 -10.45
CA MET A 11 -5.97 42.64 -10.95
C MET A 11 -5.18 41.65 -11.83
N LEU A 12 -4.27 42.11 -12.69
CA LEU A 12 -3.41 41.25 -13.50
C LEU A 12 -2.46 40.38 -12.65
N THR A 13 -1.98 40.89 -11.51
CA THR A 13 -1.17 40.11 -10.57
C THR A 13 -1.96 39.13 -9.70
N LEU A 14 -3.27 39.33 -9.55
CA LEU A 14 -4.14 38.41 -8.79
C LEU A 14 -4.64 37.25 -9.66
N VAL A 15 -4.68 37.41 -10.99
CA VAL A 15 -5.06 36.34 -11.93
C VAL A 15 -3.89 35.38 -12.20
N SER A 16 -2.63 35.79 -11.98
CA SER A 16 -1.45 34.97 -12.24
C SER A 16 -1.12 33.92 -11.16
N SER A 17 -1.86 33.87 -10.05
CA SER A 17 -1.48 33.09 -8.85
C SER A 17 -2.34 31.86 -8.60
N ALA A 18 -3.21 31.48 -9.53
CA ALA A 18 -4.00 30.25 -9.45
C ALA A 18 -3.50 29.21 -10.46
N SER A 19 -2.23 28.83 -10.41
CA SER A 19 -1.79 27.57 -11.02
C SER A 19 -2.32 26.43 -10.15
N GLY A 20 -3.56 26.00 -10.41
CA GLY A 20 -4.12 24.83 -9.76
C GLY A 20 -3.25 23.60 -10.05
N ALA A 21 -3.08 22.74 -9.05
CA ALA A 21 -2.34 21.50 -9.20
C ALA A 21 -2.97 20.66 -10.34
N VAL A 22 -2.12 20.11 -11.21
CA VAL A 22 -2.58 19.37 -12.38
C VAL A 22 -2.89 17.93 -11.97
N PHE A 23 -4.09 17.45 -12.29
CA PHE A 23 -4.47 16.05 -12.12
C PHE A 23 -3.82 15.22 -13.22
N TYR A 24 -3.06 14.19 -12.85
CA TYR A 24 -2.46 13.25 -13.81
C TYR A 24 -3.28 11.97 -13.83
N SER A 25 -3.74 11.56 -15.01
CA SER A 25 -4.48 10.32 -15.20
C SER A 25 -3.60 9.33 -15.94
N TRP A 26 -3.53 8.10 -15.44
CA TRP A 26 -3.05 6.97 -16.22
C TRP A 26 -3.99 6.74 -17.40
N THR A 27 -3.44 6.55 -18.59
CA THR A 27 -4.18 6.19 -19.81
C THR A 27 -3.71 4.84 -20.35
N GLY A 28 -2.46 4.44 -20.07
CA GLY A 28 -1.84 3.25 -20.62
C GLY A 28 -1.69 3.27 -22.15
N ALA A 29 -1.82 4.44 -22.80
CA ALA A 29 -1.94 4.51 -24.26
C ALA A 29 -0.67 4.07 -25.03
N ALA A 30 0.49 4.00 -24.38
CA ALA A 30 1.70 3.43 -24.98
C ALA A 30 1.65 1.90 -25.06
N GLY A 31 0.81 1.25 -24.23
CA GLY A 31 0.61 -0.19 -24.19
C GLY A 31 1.75 -1.00 -23.55
N ASP A 32 2.75 -0.34 -22.95
CA ASP A 32 3.88 -1.00 -22.30
C ASP A 32 3.71 -1.17 -20.78
N GLY A 33 2.69 -0.54 -20.18
CA GLY A 33 2.41 -0.62 -18.74
C GLY A 33 3.40 0.12 -17.85
N LEU A 34 4.36 0.88 -18.39
CA LEU A 34 5.44 1.48 -17.61
C LEU A 34 5.06 2.86 -17.06
N TRP A 35 5.22 3.07 -15.75
CA TRP A 35 5.02 4.38 -15.10
C TRP A 35 5.88 5.47 -15.74
N SER A 36 7.10 5.15 -16.18
CA SER A 36 8.04 6.12 -16.73
C SER A 36 7.72 6.56 -18.17
N THR A 37 6.83 5.87 -18.89
CA THR A 37 6.53 6.18 -20.29
C THR A 37 5.54 7.33 -20.37
N ALA A 38 5.97 8.45 -20.96
CA ALA A 38 5.19 9.69 -21.01
C ALA A 38 3.82 9.53 -21.70
N ASP A 39 3.74 8.68 -22.72
CA ASP A 39 2.50 8.45 -23.49
C ASP A 39 1.45 7.63 -22.71
N ASN A 40 1.79 7.07 -21.53
CA ASN A 40 0.82 6.43 -20.64
C ASN A 40 0.08 7.42 -19.71
N TRP A 41 0.34 8.71 -19.83
CA TRP A 41 -0.20 9.72 -18.93
C TRP A 41 -0.96 10.82 -19.67
N PHE A 42 -1.96 11.37 -19.00
CA PHE A 42 -2.62 12.60 -19.40
C PHE A 42 -2.65 13.59 -18.22
N PRO A 43 -2.06 14.80 -18.36
CA PRO A 43 -1.28 15.26 -19.51
C PRO A 43 -0.01 14.40 -19.73
N ALA A 44 0.57 14.49 -20.92
CA ALA A 44 1.71 13.66 -21.30
C ALA A 44 2.89 13.84 -20.33
N GLY A 45 3.47 12.71 -19.89
CA GLY A 45 4.54 12.65 -18.90
C GLY A 45 4.07 12.08 -17.56
N PRO A 46 4.94 11.32 -16.85
CA PRO A 46 4.62 10.87 -15.50
C PRO A 46 4.33 12.06 -14.58
N PRO A 47 3.50 11.88 -13.53
CA PRO A 47 3.24 12.92 -12.55
C PRO A 47 4.57 13.43 -11.98
N PRO A 48 4.89 14.72 -12.07
CA PRO A 48 6.06 15.29 -11.41
C PRO A 48 5.86 15.37 -9.89
N HIS A 49 6.95 15.65 -9.16
CA HIS A 49 6.92 15.88 -7.71
C HIS A 49 5.83 16.88 -7.29
N ASP A 50 5.58 17.93 -8.07
CA ASP A 50 4.56 18.95 -7.81
C ASP A 50 3.19 18.68 -8.48
N SER A 51 2.91 17.43 -8.84
CA SER A 51 1.59 17.04 -9.34
C SER A 51 0.51 17.16 -8.27
N GLY A 52 -0.73 17.39 -8.72
CA GLY A 52 -1.90 17.29 -7.83
C GLY A 52 -2.22 15.83 -7.52
N ASN A 53 -3.50 15.47 -7.62
CA ASN A 53 -3.88 14.06 -7.49
C ASN A 53 -3.49 13.26 -8.74
N VAL A 54 -3.24 11.97 -8.53
CA VAL A 54 -2.93 10.99 -9.58
C VAL A 54 -4.09 9.99 -9.64
N GLY A 55 -4.63 9.73 -10.83
CA GLY A 55 -5.69 8.74 -11.05
C GLY A 55 -5.17 7.52 -11.80
N LEU A 56 -5.32 6.34 -11.20
CA LEU A 56 -4.97 5.03 -11.76
C LEU A 56 -6.25 4.25 -12.09
N SER A 57 -7.08 4.81 -12.98
CA SER A 57 -8.48 4.39 -13.18
C SER A 57 -8.88 4.05 -14.62
N ASP A 58 -7.99 4.25 -15.59
CA ASP A 58 -8.26 3.91 -17.00
C ASP A 58 -7.59 2.58 -17.38
N SER A 59 -8.43 1.58 -17.68
CA SER A 59 -8.01 0.25 -18.12
C SER A 59 -8.08 0.06 -19.64
N THR A 60 -8.42 1.10 -20.40
CA THR A 60 -8.71 1.01 -21.85
C THR A 60 -7.56 0.38 -22.64
N TYR A 61 -6.31 0.58 -22.22
CA TYR A 61 -5.11 0.10 -22.93
C TYR A 61 -4.16 -0.75 -22.07
N GLY A 62 -4.54 -1.09 -20.83
CA GLY A 62 -3.72 -1.92 -19.96
C GLY A 62 -4.26 -1.99 -18.54
N TRP A 63 -4.14 -3.17 -17.91
CA TRP A 63 -4.63 -3.42 -16.54
C TRP A 63 -3.52 -3.40 -15.50
N THR A 64 -2.27 -3.28 -15.91
CA THR A 64 -1.09 -3.35 -15.03
C THR A 64 -0.21 -2.14 -15.26
N ILE A 65 0.07 -1.43 -14.18
CA ILE A 65 0.98 -0.29 -14.10
C ILE A 65 2.23 -0.80 -13.39
N THR A 66 3.41 -0.51 -13.93
CA THR A 66 4.69 -0.98 -13.38
C THR A 66 5.62 0.19 -13.07
N ILE A 67 6.07 0.26 -11.82
CA ILE A 67 7.21 1.08 -11.39
C ILE A 67 8.44 0.17 -11.40
N PRO A 68 9.30 0.24 -12.44
CA PRO A 68 10.39 -0.71 -12.61
C PRO A 68 11.50 -0.51 -11.56
N ALA A 69 12.31 -1.55 -11.36
CA ALA A 69 13.46 -1.46 -10.47
C ALA A 69 14.43 -0.33 -10.88
N GLY A 70 14.91 0.42 -9.89
CA GLY A 70 15.78 1.57 -10.09
C GLY A 70 15.08 2.86 -10.56
N TYR A 71 13.76 2.85 -10.68
CA TYR A 71 12.97 4.05 -10.95
C TYR A 71 12.22 4.52 -9.69
N THR A 72 12.16 5.84 -9.50
CA THR A 72 11.38 6.48 -8.44
C THR A 72 10.20 7.22 -9.06
N ALA A 73 8.98 6.80 -8.73
CA ALA A 73 7.76 7.56 -9.00
C ALA A 73 7.56 8.54 -7.85
N ASP A 74 7.78 9.84 -8.11
CA ASP A 74 7.69 10.87 -7.09
C ASP A 74 6.48 11.78 -7.30
N CYS A 75 5.48 11.62 -6.42
CA CYS A 75 4.21 12.34 -6.43
C CYS A 75 4.04 13.18 -5.14
N THR A 76 5.14 13.70 -4.58
CA THR A 76 5.11 14.44 -3.30
C THR A 76 4.75 15.93 -3.45
N PHE A 77 3.45 16.25 -3.40
CA PHE A 77 2.98 17.63 -3.61
C PHE A 77 3.29 18.65 -2.47
N GLY A 78 3.32 19.95 -2.80
CA GLY A 78 3.40 21.07 -1.85
C GLY A 78 2.05 21.44 -1.22
N GLU A 79 2.02 21.47 0.11
CA GLU A 79 0.94 21.93 1.02
C GLU A 79 -0.46 21.26 1.00
N ASP A 80 -1.18 21.05 -0.10
CA ASP A 80 -2.63 20.77 0.03
C ASP A 80 -3.05 19.28 -0.01
N TYR A 81 -3.13 18.60 -1.15
CA TYR A 81 -3.55 17.18 -1.20
C TYR A 81 -2.97 16.50 -2.44
N GLY A 82 -2.12 15.47 -2.24
CA GLY A 82 -1.49 14.69 -3.30
C GLY A 82 -1.87 13.21 -3.17
N THR A 83 -3.13 12.90 -3.49
CA THR A 83 -3.68 11.53 -3.43
C THR A 83 -3.39 10.78 -4.71
N ILE A 84 -3.01 9.52 -4.57
CA ILE A 84 -3.06 8.54 -5.65
C ILE A 84 -4.39 7.77 -5.52
N PHE A 85 -5.34 8.06 -6.39
CA PHE A 85 -6.57 7.29 -6.52
C PHE A 85 -6.29 6.03 -7.33
N GLY A 86 -6.49 4.87 -6.71
CA GLY A 86 -6.28 3.57 -7.35
C GLY A 86 -5.01 2.82 -6.91
N PRO A 87 -4.72 1.69 -7.56
CA PRO A 87 -5.39 1.16 -8.75
C PRO A 87 -6.89 0.92 -8.54
N GLU A 88 -7.70 1.31 -9.53
CA GLU A 88 -9.16 1.18 -9.46
C GLU A 88 -9.68 0.01 -10.31
N TRP A 89 -10.84 -0.53 -9.93
CA TRP A 89 -11.67 -1.40 -10.77
C TRP A 89 -10.97 -2.65 -11.34
N GLY A 90 -10.09 -3.27 -10.55
CA GLY A 90 -9.38 -4.49 -10.94
C GLY A 90 -8.03 -4.27 -11.60
N MET A 91 -7.56 -3.02 -11.67
CA MET A 91 -6.21 -2.70 -12.11
C MET A 91 -5.15 -3.15 -11.09
N LYS A 92 -3.91 -3.24 -11.55
CA LYS A 92 -2.75 -3.64 -10.76
C LYS A 92 -1.66 -2.57 -10.78
N LEU A 93 -1.04 -2.31 -9.64
CA LEU A 93 0.16 -1.50 -9.49
C LEU A 93 1.30 -2.38 -8.97
N ASP A 94 2.25 -2.67 -9.85
CA ASP A 94 3.40 -3.51 -9.62
C ASP A 94 4.64 -2.66 -9.37
N ILE A 95 5.25 -2.77 -8.19
CA ILE A 95 6.32 -1.89 -7.73
C ILE A 95 7.58 -2.72 -7.49
N SER A 96 8.60 -2.50 -8.32
CA SER A 96 9.97 -2.99 -8.11
C SER A 96 10.97 -1.85 -7.83
N GLY A 97 10.57 -0.60 -8.10
CA GLY A 97 11.30 0.61 -7.74
C GLY A 97 10.76 1.25 -6.45
N SER A 98 10.64 2.56 -6.43
CA SER A 98 10.07 3.29 -5.29
C SER A 98 8.92 4.20 -5.69
N LEU A 99 7.99 4.41 -4.77
CA LEU A 99 6.88 5.34 -4.90
C LEU A 99 6.84 6.26 -3.69
N THR A 100 6.82 7.57 -3.93
CA THR A 100 6.62 8.58 -2.89
C THR A 100 5.38 9.40 -3.19
N TYR A 101 4.56 9.64 -2.16
CA TYR A 101 3.38 10.49 -2.28
C TYR A 101 3.13 11.24 -0.97
N LYS A 102 2.26 12.24 -1.03
CA LYS A 102 2.01 13.09 0.13
C LYS A 102 0.86 12.60 1.00
N TRP A 103 -0.33 12.48 0.43
CA TRP A 103 -1.52 12.27 1.25
C TRP A 103 -1.86 10.79 1.33
N TYR A 104 -2.80 10.28 0.54
CA TYR A 104 -3.14 8.87 0.54
C TYR A 104 -2.87 8.20 -0.80
N ILE A 105 -2.61 6.89 -0.77
CA ILE A 105 -2.94 6.00 -1.89
C ILE A 105 -4.20 5.21 -1.53
N ALA A 106 -5.14 5.16 -2.46
CA ALA A 106 -6.51 4.71 -2.24
C ALA A 106 -6.95 3.75 -3.35
N PRO A 107 -6.43 2.51 -3.38
CA PRO A 107 -6.95 1.47 -4.26
C PRO A 107 -8.42 1.16 -3.95
N VAL A 108 -9.23 0.94 -4.99
CA VAL A 108 -10.67 0.67 -4.85
C VAL A 108 -11.16 -0.41 -5.82
N GLN A 109 -12.03 -1.28 -5.33
CA GLN A 109 -12.87 -2.18 -6.13
C GLN A 109 -14.08 -2.61 -5.28
N ASN A 110 -15.30 -2.46 -5.81
CA ASN A 110 -16.54 -2.76 -5.09
C ASN A 110 -17.32 -3.96 -5.66
N ASP A 111 -16.87 -4.55 -6.78
CA ASP A 111 -17.49 -5.73 -7.36
C ASP A 111 -16.92 -7.04 -6.76
N PRO A 112 -17.70 -7.82 -5.97
CA PRO A 112 -17.26 -9.12 -5.46
C PRO A 112 -16.94 -10.16 -6.53
N SER A 113 -17.55 -10.02 -7.70
CA SER A 113 -17.39 -10.96 -8.82
C SER A 113 -16.29 -10.54 -9.79
N GLY A 114 -15.85 -9.29 -9.68
CA GLY A 114 -14.81 -8.71 -10.52
C GLY A 114 -13.40 -9.06 -10.04
N PRO A 115 -12.38 -8.81 -10.88
CA PRO A 115 -11.00 -8.86 -10.44
C PRO A 115 -10.76 -7.83 -9.33
N ARG A 116 -10.01 -8.22 -8.30
CA ARG A 116 -9.58 -7.32 -7.23
C ARG A 116 -8.60 -6.29 -7.78
N SER A 117 -8.64 -5.07 -7.25
CA SER A 117 -7.55 -4.11 -7.49
C SER A 117 -6.35 -4.51 -6.64
N GLU A 118 -5.15 -4.51 -7.21
CA GLU A 118 -3.96 -5.06 -6.57
C GLU A 118 -2.80 -4.08 -6.51
N ILE A 119 -2.12 -3.98 -5.37
CA ILE A 119 -0.79 -3.39 -5.26
C ILE A 119 0.19 -4.51 -4.91
N ASN A 120 1.22 -4.71 -5.74
CA ASN A 120 2.23 -5.73 -5.53
C ASN A 120 3.60 -5.07 -5.32
N MET A 121 4.20 -5.26 -4.15
CA MET A 121 5.52 -4.72 -3.82
C MET A 121 6.57 -5.84 -3.83
N TYR A 122 7.48 -5.78 -4.80
CA TYR A 122 8.51 -6.79 -5.00
C TYR A 122 9.80 -6.49 -4.22
N SER A 123 10.75 -7.42 -4.23
CA SER A 123 11.99 -7.30 -3.47
C SER A 123 12.76 -6.01 -3.76
N GLY A 124 13.13 -5.30 -2.68
CA GLY A 124 13.86 -4.03 -2.74
C GLY A 124 13.02 -2.82 -3.12
N SER A 125 11.71 -3.00 -3.32
CA SER A 125 10.79 -1.88 -3.56
C SER A 125 10.48 -1.12 -2.28
N SER A 126 10.10 0.15 -2.42
CA SER A 126 9.66 0.96 -1.29
C SER A 126 8.47 1.86 -1.61
N ILE A 127 7.62 2.07 -0.60
CA ILE A 127 6.63 3.13 -0.59
C ILE A 127 6.93 4.04 0.60
N TYR A 128 6.89 5.35 0.36
CA TYR A 128 6.84 6.35 1.41
C TYR A 128 5.64 7.27 1.19
N GLY A 129 4.76 7.34 2.18
CA GLY A 129 3.58 8.21 2.17
C GLY A 129 3.57 9.10 3.39
N ALA A 130 3.54 10.42 3.23
CA ALA A 130 3.57 11.31 4.40
C ALA A 130 2.32 11.19 5.29
N GLU A 131 1.18 10.78 4.71
CA GLU A 131 -0.03 10.50 5.47
C GLU A 131 -0.38 9.00 5.47
N GLY A 132 -0.98 8.38 4.44
CA GLY A 132 -1.43 7.00 4.61
C GLY A 132 -1.71 6.14 3.40
N ILE A 133 -2.10 4.90 3.66
CA ILE A 133 -2.63 3.95 2.67
C ILE A 133 -4.04 3.58 3.12
N ALA A 134 -4.98 3.54 2.19
CA ALA A 134 -6.33 3.09 2.45
C ALA A 134 -6.70 1.92 1.53
N ILE A 135 -6.57 0.70 2.08
CA ILE A 135 -6.72 -0.57 1.38
C ILE A 135 -8.19 -0.97 1.42
N GLY A 136 -9.00 -0.43 0.52
CA GLY A 136 -10.41 -0.82 0.36
C GLY A 136 -11.38 -0.35 1.45
N ASP A 137 -10.90 0.39 2.45
CA ASP A 137 -11.73 1.14 3.41
C ASP A 137 -11.12 2.51 3.61
N ASN A 138 -11.81 3.53 3.10
CA ASN A 138 -11.40 4.92 3.22
C ASN A 138 -12.55 5.67 3.92
N TRP A 139 -12.24 6.72 4.69
CA TRP A 139 -13.26 7.47 5.44
C TRP A 139 -14.36 8.14 4.59
N TRP A 140 -14.23 8.12 3.26
CA TRP A 140 -15.23 8.62 2.31
C TRP A 140 -15.80 7.56 1.37
N PHE A 141 -15.25 6.34 1.35
CA PHE A 141 -15.65 5.30 0.40
C PHE A 141 -15.17 3.90 0.83
N SER A 142 -16.05 2.90 0.69
CA SER A 142 -15.77 1.51 1.04
C SER A 142 -15.77 0.64 -0.21
N ALA A 143 -14.65 -0.04 -0.46
CA ALA A 143 -14.42 -0.83 -1.67
C ALA A 143 -13.47 -2.01 -1.34
N PRO A 144 -13.96 -3.01 -0.59
CA PRO A 144 -13.11 -3.99 0.11
C PRO A 144 -12.43 -5.02 -0.80
N TYR A 145 -12.75 -5.07 -2.10
CA TYR A 145 -12.17 -6.07 -3.02
C TYR A 145 -10.81 -5.64 -3.54
N VAL A 146 -9.94 -5.21 -2.63
CA VAL A 146 -8.59 -4.72 -2.89
C VAL A 146 -7.57 -5.62 -2.20
N THR A 147 -6.42 -5.82 -2.81
CA THR A 147 -5.31 -6.57 -2.19
C THR A 147 -3.99 -5.81 -2.30
N MET A 148 -3.26 -5.72 -1.20
CA MET A 148 -1.87 -5.30 -1.18
C MET A 148 -1.00 -6.49 -0.79
N ASN A 149 -0.01 -6.82 -1.63
CA ASN A 149 0.94 -7.90 -1.39
C ASN A 149 2.33 -7.31 -1.21
N MET A 150 2.99 -7.64 -0.10
CA MET A 150 4.34 -7.18 0.22
C MET A 150 5.29 -8.37 0.28
N TYR A 151 6.10 -8.53 -0.76
CA TYR A 151 7.09 -9.61 -0.86
C TYR A 151 8.38 -9.29 -0.12
N ASP A 152 9.22 -10.33 0.06
CA ASP A 152 10.48 -10.26 0.78
C ASP A 152 11.33 -9.04 0.41
N GLY A 153 11.75 -8.27 1.42
CA GLY A 153 12.59 -7.07 1.23
C GLY A 153 11.88 -5.83 0.67
N SER A 154 10.55 -5.86 0.50
CA SER A 154 9.77 -4.63 0.26
C SER A 154 9.50 -3.87 1.57
N SER A 155 9.38 -2.54 1.51
CA SER A 155 9.11 -1.72 2.70
C SER A 155 8.09 -0.61 2.45
N VAL A 156 7.21 -0.37 3.41
CA VAL A 156 6.27 0.77 3.44
C VAL A 156 6.50 1.55 4.72
N ASP A 157 6.55 2.88 4.62
CA ASP A 157 6.60 3.82 5.75
C ASP A 157 5.51 4.89 5.59
N ILE A 158 4.55 4.91 6.52
CA ILE A 158 3.35 5.76 6.51
C ILE A 158 2.90 6.20 7.91
N ASN A 159 2.05 7.22 7.98
CA ASN A 159 1.43 7.70 9.22
C ASN A 159 0.15 6.91 9.55
N TRP A 160 -0.74 6.69 8.59
CA TRP A 160 -2.03 6.02 8.79
C TRP A 160 -2.24 4.85 7.85
N LEU A 161 -2.75 3.75 8.39
CA LEU A 161 -3.18 2.58 7.62
C LEU A 161 -4.66 2.33 7.82
N TRP A 162 -5.43 2.34 6.74
CA TRP A 162 -6.82 1.89 6.74
C TRP A 162 -6.94 0.58 5.97
N VAL A 163 -7.60 -0.42 6.55
CA VAL A 163 -7.74 -1.74 5.93
C VAL A 163 -9.20 -2.20 5.99
N GLY A 164 -9.81 -2.33 4.82
CA GLY A 164 -11.05 -3.11 4.63
C GLY A 164 -10.95 -4.17 3.55
N GLY A 165 -9.84 -4.19 2.81
CA GLY A 165 -9.47 -5.26 1.90
C GLY A 165 -8.44 -6.19 2.52
N HIS A 166 -7.52 -6.68 1.69
CA HIS A 166 -6.52 -7.65 2.12
C HIS A 166 -5.12 -7.05 2.08
N LEU A 167 -4.37 -7.18 3.17
CA LEU A 167 -2.94 -6.89 3.25
C LEU A 167 -2.19 -8.20 3.53
N ASN A 168 -1.27 -8.60 2.66
CA ASN A 168 -0.46 -9.81 2.82
C ASN A 168 1.02 -9.45 2.95
N LEU A 169 1.64 -9.87 4.05
CA LEU A 169 3.06 -9.64 4.34
C LEU A 169 3.88 -10.92 4.12
N TYR A 170 4.29 -11.16 2.88
CA TYR A 170 5.09 -12.30 2.42
C TYR A 170 6.61 -12.12 2.63
N GLY A 171 7.02 -11.31 3.61
CA GLY A 171 8.41 -10.94 3.88
C GLY A 171 8.69 -9.45 3.82
N GLY A 172 7.73 -8.64 3.36
CA GLY A 172 7.84 -7.18 3.43
C GLY A 172 7.57 -6.62 4.83
N THR A 173 7.99 -5.37 5.04
CA THR A 173 7.76 -4.61 6.28
C THR A 173 6.79 -3.46 6.05
N MET A 174 5.69 -3.45 6.79
CA MET A 174 4.73 -2.34 6.88
C MET A 174 5.00 -1.56 8.17
N ASP A 175 5.50 -0.34 8.09
CA ASP A 175 5.77 0.55 9.23
C ASP A 175 4.73 1.68 9.28
N VAL A 176 3.93 1.70 10.35
CA VAL A 176 2.84 2.66 10.58
C VAL A 176 3.07 3.44 11.85
N SER A 177 3.27 4.75 11.74
CA SER A 177 3.72 5.61 12.84
C SER A 177 2.61 6.30 13.62
N GLY A 178 1.45 6.54 13.02
CA GLY A 178 0.33 7.28 13.61
C GLY A 178 -0.79 6.39 14.13
N GLY A 179 -1.43 5.62 13.25
CA GLY A 179 -2.56 4.77 13.65
C GLY A 179 -3.04 3.80 12.58
N VAL A 180 -3.84 2.83 13.00
CA VAL A 180 -4.43 1.81 12.14
C VAL A 180 -5.92 1.71 12.39
N GLU A 181 -6.70 1.70 11.30
CA GLU A 181 -8.13 1.53 11.30
C GLU A 181 -8.48 0.30 10.47
N MET A 182 -9.08 -0.72 11.09
CA MET A 182 -9.45 -1.97 10.41
C MET A 182 -10.96 -2.19 10.45
N SER A 183 -11.55 -2.42 9.29
CA SER A 183 -12.96 -2.79 9.14
C SER A 183 -13.92 -1.75 9.75
N VAL A 184 -13.64 -0.47 9.55
CA VAL A 184 -14.47 0.62 10.12
C VAL A 184 -15.79 0.74 9.36
N ASN A 185 -15.72 0.67 8.03
CA ASN A 185 -16.90 0.82 7.16
C ASN A 185 -17.21 -0.46 6.35
N VAL A 186 -16.53 -1.56 6.65
CA VAL A 186 -16.72 -2.85 5.99
C VAL A 186 -16.84 -3.98 7.02
N GLU A 187 -17.41 -5.10 6.61
CA GLU A 187 -17.59 -6.27 7.47
C GLU A 187 -16.27 -7.04 7.66
N ASP A 188 -16.03 -7.55 8.87
CA ASP A 188 -14.77 -8.23 9.25
C ASP A 188 -14.36 -9.35 8.29
N TYR A 189 -15.32 -10.12 7.75
CA TYR A 189 -15.02 -11.24 6.85
C TYR A 189 -14.48 -10.82 5.47
N LEU A 190 -14.55 -9.53 5.14
CA LEU A 190 -13.97 -8.93 3.93
C LEU A 190 -12.59 -8.32 4.19
N THR A 191 -12.24 -8.10 5.45
CA THR A 191 -10.99 -7.49 5.90
C THR A 191 -10.00 -8.57 6.31
N LYS A 192 -8.77 -8.49 5.82
CA LYS A 192 -7.73 -9.47 6.16
C LYS A 192 -6.35 -8.83 6.22
N VAL A 193 -5.62 -9.09 7.29
CA VAL A 193 -4.17 -8.85 7.38
C VAL A 193 -3.51 -10.20 7.61
N ASP A 194 -2.69 -10.66 6.67
CA ASP A 194 -2.05 -11.97 6.72
C ASP A 194 -0.54 -11.83 6.83
N ILE A 195 0.02 -12.23 7.97
CA ILE A 195 1.45 -12.20 8.20
C ILE A 195 2.03 -13.59 7.93
N TRP A 196 2.94 -13.66 6.96
CA TRP A 196 3.73 -14.85 6.67
C TRP A 196 5.11 -14.66 7.29
N THR A 197 6.10 -14.28 6.47
CA THR A 197 7.47 -13.99 6.92
C THR A 197 7.73 -12.49 7.07
N GLY A 198 6.73 -11.64 6.84
CA GLY A 198 6.85 -10.19 6.96
C GLY A 198 6.64 -9.66 8.37
N THR A 199 6.67 -8.33 8.48
CA THR A 199 6.60 -7.61 9.76
C THR A 199 5.63 -6.44 9.65
N LEU A 200 4.74 -6.31 10.64
CA LEU A 200 3.90 -5.13 10.83
C LEU A 200 4.43 -4.35 12.05
N ILE A 201 4.84 -3.11 11.87
CA ILE A 201 5.33 -2.23 12.94
C ILE A 201 4.28 -1.14 13.17
N LEU A 202 3.78 -1.04 14.39
CA LEU A 202 2.67 -0.19 14.80
C LEU A 202 3.14 0.84 15.84
N PRO A 203 2.32 1.85 16.15
CA PRO A 203 2.60 2.76 17.27
C PRO A 203 2.76 2.01 18.61
N ALA A 204 3.19 2.74 19.64
CA ALA A 204 3.23 2.21 20.99
C ALA A 204 1.84 1.75 21.46
N ASP A 205 1.82 0.79 22.39
CA ASP A 205 0.62 0.38 23.12
C ASP A 205 -0.51 -0.24 22.27
N PHE A 206 -0.18 -0.81 21.10
CA PHE A 206 -1.15 -1.46 20.19
C PHE A 206 -1.46 -2.93 20.54
N THR A 207 -1.03 -3.42 21.70
CA THR A 207 -1.18 -4.84 22.07
C THR A 207 -2.65 -5.26 22.12
N ASP A 208 -3.50 -4.45 22.76
CA ASP A 208 -4.92 -4.76 22.95
C ASP A 208 -5.67 -4.75 21.60
N GLU A 209 -5.36 -3.81 20.72
CA GLU A 209 -5.92 -3.73 19.37
C GLU A 209 -5.51 -4.94 18.52
N VAL A 210 -4.25 -5.36 18.61
CA VAL A 210 -3.76 -6.54 17.89
C VAL A 210 -4.46 -7.81 18.39
N GLU A 211 -4.68 -7.94 19.70
CA GLU A 211 -5.45 -9.04 20.28
C GLU A 211 -6.92 -9.04 19.81
N ASP A 212 -7.57 -7.88 19.71
CA ASP A 212 -8.92 -7.73 19.15
C ASP A 212 -8.98 -8.19 17.68
N TRP A 213 -8.04 -7.76 16.84
CA TRP A 213 -8.00 -8.15 15.43
C TRP A 213 -7.79 -9.65 15.23
N ILE A 214 -7.02 -10.28 16.14
CA ILE A 214 -6.84 -11.73 16.19
C ILE A 214 -8.17 -12.41 16.55
N GLU A 215 -8.85 -11.97 17.61
CA GLU A 215 -10.13 -12.55 18.04
C GLU A 215 -11.22 -12.45 16.96
N ARG A 216 -11.27 -11.32 16.25
CA ARG A 216 -12.19 -11.07 15.14
C ARG A 216 -11.84 -11.83 13.87
N GLY A 217 -10.66 -12.45 13.79
CA GLY A 217 -10.19 -13.19 12.63
C GLY A 217 -9.75 -12.31 11.46
N ILE A 218 -9.48 -11.03 11.71
CA ILE A 218 -8.95 -10.08 10.72
C ILE A 218 -7.45 -10.28 10.56
N LEU A 219 -6.72 -10.40 11.67
CA LEU A 219 -5.27 -10.63 11.67
C LEU A 219 -4.96 -12.13 11.74
N LEU A 220 -4.26 -12.63 10.73
CA LEU A 220 -3.98 -14.04 10.49
C LEU A 220 -2.48 -14.29 10.39
N ALA A 221 -2.09 -15.52 10.73
CA ALA A 221 -0.75 -16.04 10.48
C ALA A 221 -0.84 -17.15 9.43
N TYR A 222 -0.11 -17.01 8.31
CA TYR A 222 -0.05 -17.98 7.21
C TYR A 222 -1.43 -18.43 6.70
N GLY A 223 -2.39 -17.50 6.65
CA GLY A 223 -3.76 -17.74 6.21
C GLY A 223 -4.65 -18.51 7.19
N CYS A 224 -4.17 -18.83 8.39
CA CYS A 224 -4.94 -19.54 9.41
C CYS A 224 -5.59 -18.56 10.42
N THR A 225 -6.86 -18.80 10.74
CA THR A 225 -7.56 -18.15 11.86
C THR A 225 -7.06 -18.72 13.20
N PRO A 226 -6.98 -17.90 14.26
CA PRO A 226 -6.58 -18.34 15.59
C PRO A 226 -7.37 -19.57 16.07
N GLY A 227 -6.68 -20.50 16.74
CA GLY A 227 -7.22 -21.80 17.16
C GLY A 227 -6.71 -22.99 16.36
N ASN A 228 -6.05 -22.78 15.21
CA ASN A 228 -5.47 -23.84 14.37
C ASN A 228 -3.95 -23.74 14.10
N SER A 229 -3.24 -22.77 14.72
CA SER A 229 -1.77 -22.48 14.66
C SER A 229 -1.14 -22.43 13.24
N PRO A 230 -0.45 -21.34 12.83
CA PRO A 230 0.66 -20.66 13.53
C PRO A 230 0.32 -19.52 14.48
N LEU A 231 1.35 -19.03 15.20
CA LEU A 231 1.27 -18.03 16.27
C LEU A 231 1.63 -16.62 15.76
N ILE A 232 0.80 -15.62 16.08
CA ILE A 232 1.18 -14.21 16.00
C ILE A 232 1.96 -13.84 17.27
N ILE A 233 3.10 -13.18 17.11
CA ILE A 233 3.91 -12.61 18.19
C ILE A 233 3.74 -11.10 18.19
N ILE A 234 3.45 -10.55 19.37
CA ILE A 234 3.44 -9.12 19.67
C ILE A 234 4.69 -8.82 20.50
N ASP A 235 5.59 -8.00 19.99
CA ASP A 235 6.87 -7.67 20.60
C ASP A 235 7.03 -6.15 20.74
N THR A 236 7.19 -5.69 21.98
CA THR A 236 7.39 -4.28 22.33
C THR A 236 8.84 -3.95 22.74
N GLU A 237 9.75 -4.93 22.64
CA GLU A 237 11.16 -4.83 23.07
C GLU A 237 12.11 -4.62 21.89
N ILE A 238 11.84 -5.22 20.71
CA ILE A 238 12.69 -5.11 19.51
C ILE A 238 12.81 -3.64 19.06
N ASN A 239 11.70 -2.92 19.08
CA ASN A 239 11.62 -1.51 18.69
C ASN A 239 11.02 -0.71 19.87
N PRO A 240 11.83 -0.20 20.82
CA PRO A 240 11.32 0.51 21.98
C PRO A 240 10.41 1.67 21.61
N GLY A 241 9.19 1.69 22.17
CA GLY A 241 8.16 2.68 21.84
C GLY A 241 7.33 2.37 20.59
N ARG A 242 7.44 1.14 20.06
CA ARG A 242 6.62 0.63 18.94
C ARG A 242 6.13 -0.78 19.29
N THR A 243 5.08 -1.22 18.61
CA THR A 243 4.55 -2.59 18.71
C THR A 243 4.90 -3.34 17.43
N THR A 244 5.70 -4.39 17.52
CA THR A 244 6.14 -5.20 16.37
C THR A 244 5.35 -6.49 16.33
N VAL A 245 4.67 -6.74 15.22
CA VAL A 245 3.82 -7.92 15.02
C VAL A 245 4.40 -8.80 13.93
N THR A 246 4.65 -10.07 14.25
CA THR A 246 5.21 -11.07 13.34
C THR A 246 4.48 -12.39 13.46
N ALA A 247 4.66 -13.29 12.50
CA ALA A 247 4.15 -14.65 12.59
C ALA A 247 5.30 -15.66 12.70
N VAL A 248 5.14 -16.65 13.57
CA VAL A 248 6.10 -17.76 13.72
C VAL A 248 5.55 -19.03 13.07
N PRO A 249 6.28 -19.64 12.12
CA PRO A 249 5.90 -20.92 11.55
C PRO A 249 5.67 -21.97 12.64
N GLU A 250 4.71 -22.87 12.43
CA GLU A 250 4.47 -23.93 13.40
C GLU A 250 5.74 -24.77 13.68
N PRO A 251 6.02 -25.11 14.95
CA PRO A 251 7.13 -25.98 15.32
C PRO A 251 7.11 -27.34 14.62
N SER A 252 5.92 -27.82 14.21
CA SER A 252 5.72 -29.08 13.49
C SER A 252 6.48 -29.11 12.16
N THR A 253 6.44 -28.01 11.39
CA THR A 253 7.14 -27.86 10.11
C THR A 253 8.66 -27.92 10.30
N MET A 254 9.17 -27.26 11.35
CA MET A 254 10.59 -27.32 11.71
C MET A 254 11.02 -28.71 12.17
N ALA A 255 10.18 -29.37 12.99
CA ALA A 255 10.44 -30.73 13.45
C ALA A 255 10.43 -31.74 12.29
N LEU A 256 9.49 -31.63 11.34
CA LEU A 256 9.42 -32.50 10.16
C LEU A 256 10.61 -32.29 9.22
N LEU A 257 11.04 -31.04 9.02
CA LEU A 257 12.23 -30.72 8.23
C LEU A 257 13.49 -31.34 8.86
N CYS A 258 13.64 -31.21 10.18
CA CYS A 258 14.72 -31.85 10.93
C CYS A 258 14.69 -33.38 10.82
N LEU A 259 13.52 -34.00 10.95
CA LEU A 259 13.36 -35.45 10.82
C LEU A 259 13.61 -35.95 9.39
N GLY A 260 13.14 -35.22 8.37
CA GLY A 260 13.40 -35.51 6.97
C GLY A 260 14.89 -35.38 6.62
N GLY A 261 15.56 -34.34 7.12
CA GLY A 261 17.00 -34.14 6.97
C GLY A 261 17.82 -35.28 7.61
N LEU A 262 17.44 -35.73 8.80
CA LEU A 262 18.06 -36.88 9.46
C LEU A 262 17.88 -38.19 8.68
N ALA A 263 16.69 -38.41 8.09
CA ALA A 263 16.43 -39.58 7.25
C ALA A 263 17.30 -39.59 5.98
N LEU A 264 17.51 -38.43 5.36
CA LEU A 264 18.38 -38.29 4.18
C LEU A 264 19.86 -38.49 4.52
N ILE A 265 20.35 -37.96 5.65
CA ILE A 265 21.73 -38.18 6.11
C ILE A 265 21.98 -39.67 6.39
N ARG A 266 21.00 -40.37 6.99
CA ARG A 266 21.10 -41.81 7.24
C ARG A 266 21.20 -42.62 5.95
N ARG A 267 20.45 -42.25 4.90
CA ARG A 267 20.47 -42.93 3.59
C ARG A 267 21.78 -42.72 2.81
N LYS A 268 22.50 -41.63 3.04
CA LYS A 268 23.80 -41.39 2.37
C LYS A 268 24.96 -42.18 2.99
N ARG A 269 24.77 -42.73 4.20
CA ARG A 269 25.79 -43.51 4.93
C ARG A 269 25.60 -45.03 4.86
N SER A 270 24.52 -45.49 4.23
CA SER A 270 24.23 -46.90 3.92
C SER A 270 24.49 -47.18 2.45
#